data_AF-A0A9D5HV37-F1
#
_entry.id   AF-A0A9D5HV37-F1
#
_cell.length_a   1.000
_cell.length_b   1.000
_cell.length_c   1.000
_cell.angle_alpha   90.00
_cell.angle_beta   90.00
_cell.angle_gamma   90.00
#
_symmetry.space_group_name_H-M   'P 1'
#
loop_
_entity.id
_entity.type
_entity.pdbx_description
1 polymer ?
#
loop_
_entity_poly.entity_id
_entity_poly.type
_entity_poly.pdbx_seq_one_letter_code
_entity_poly.pdbx_strand_id
1 'polypeptide(L)'
;MVYSERLNSYIHRTNTPDNLSTGHVINSDYTFEMLTTETGSVHSNQHNPETTNNSTQPVKELGPSTRGTLKQVAIRICALLKIRKISTQTDIADDLIMECLGPNDPLRAASDSKYQKNRDSSEKSIRRRVYDAINVLISAKIIDKSNKNIIWRGVSSINHILCSDNVPNCDNLPLIQQNIRQKLAEYERLNYLYQSLQTIIEHNSSNKAISNDQKSSLPCCLVIANSKDSNISCIYRNNKSEVAIQVNSIVDFIDQYELINRVAACIRMTTASNSHLV
;
A
#
# COMPACT_ATOMS: atom_id res chain seq x y z
N MET A 1 -1.03 -16.01 -12.57
CA MET A 1 -2.15 -15.67 -11.65
C MET A 1 -2.09 -16.49 -10.35
N VAL A 2 -0.92 -16.65 -9.72
CA VAL A 2 -0.78 -17.45 -8.46
C VAL A 2 -0.09 -16.65 -7.34
N TYR A 3 0.35 -15.41 -7.60
CA TYR A 3 1.09 -14.59 -6.62
C TYR A 3 0.19 -13.75 -5.69
N SER A 4 -1.08 -13.52 -6.03
CA SER A 4 -1.96 -12.64 -5.24
C SER A 4 -2.60 -13.31 -4.01
N GLU A 5 -2.70 -14.64 -3.97
CA GLU A 5 -3.37 -15.33 -2.86
C GLU A 5 -2.48 -15.49 -1.61
N ARG A 6 -1.16 -15.59 -1.77
CA ARG A 6 -0.22 -15.74 -0.63
C ARG A 6 -0.01 -14.46 0.17
N LEU A 7 -0.25 -13.29 -0.44
CA LEU A 7 -0.14 -12.00 0.25
C LEU A 7 -1.32 -11.74 1.20
N ASN A 8 -2.53 -12.19 0.84
CA ASN A 8 -3.72 -12.00 1.68
C ASN A 8 -3.71 -12.89 2.94
N SER A 9 -3.02 -14.04 2.93
CA SER A 9 -2.89 -14.90 4.11
C SER A 9 -1.99 -14.32 5.21
N TYR A 10 -1.11 -13.36 4.88
CA TYR A 10 -0.20 -12.76 5.87
C TYR A 10 -0.82 -11.57 6.61
N ILE A 11 -1.78 -10.87 5.98
CA ILE A 11 -2.41 -9.66 6.55
C ILE A 11 -3.43 -10.01 7.66
N HIS A 12 -3.98 -11.23 7.69
CA HIS A 12 -5.01 -11.61 8.67
C HIS A 12 -4.50 -12.25 9.97
N ARG A 13 -3.17 -12.37 10.19
CA ARG A 13 -2.63 -13.07 11.37
C ARG A 13 -2.09 -12.20 12.50
N THR A 14 -2.10 -10.87 12.36
CA THR A 14 -1.62 -9.94 13.39
C THR A 14 -2.80 -9.22 14.04
N ASN A 15 -3.56 -9.93 14.87
CA ASN A 15 -4.50 -9.32 15.82
C ASN A 15 -4.46 -10.13 17.12
N THR A 16 -3.40 -9.95 17.89
CA THR A 16 -3.37 -10.18 19.33
C THR A 16 -2.51 -9.09 19.97
N PRO A 17 -2.92 -8.48 21.09
CA PRO A 17 -2.31 -7.27 21.61
C PRO A 17 -1.19 -7.61 22.59
N ASP A 18 0.03 -7.17 22.31
CA ASP A 18 1.08 -7.07 23.33
C ASP A 18 1.68 -5.66 23.31
N ASN A 19 1.58 -5.02 24.47
CA ASN A 19 2.10 -3.71 24.82
C ASN A 19 3.63 -3.68 24.72
N LEU A 20 4.19 -2.86 23.83
CA LEU A 20 5.51 -2.27 24.05
C LEU A 20 5.59 -0.83 23.55
N SER A 21 6.27 -0.03 24.37
CA SER A 21 6.33 1.42 24.36
C SER A 21 6.96 2.04 23.11
N THR A 22 6.40 3.19 22.76
CA THR A 22 6.66 4.09 21.63
C THR A 22 8.10 4.59 21.50
N GLY A 23 8.69 4.34 20.32
CA GLY A 23 9.81 5.11 19.75
C GLY A 23 9.31 5.90 18.53
N HIS A 24 9.46 7.22 18.58
CA HIS A 24 8.91 8.20 17.65
C HIS A 24 9.57 8.09 16.26
N VAL A 25 8.82 7.68 15.23
CA VAL A 25 9.17 7.88 13.82
C VAL A 25 8.02 8.64 13.18
N ILE A 26 8.27 9.92 12.90
CA ILE A 26 7.36 10.82 12.22
C ILE A 26 7.25 10.34 10.77
N ASN A 27 6.14 9.67 10.45
CA ASN A 27 5.76 9.36 9.08
C ASN A 27 4.93 10.55 8.59
N SER A 28 5.54 11.39 7.74
CA SER A 28 4.85 12.50 7.09
C SER A 28 3.90 11.95 6.03
N ASP A 29 2.62 11.83 6.37
CA ASP A 29 1.54 11.69 5.40
C ASP A 29 1.54 12.93 4.49
N TYR A 30 1.92 12.74 3.23
CA TYR A 30 1.79 13.78 2.21
C TYR A 30 0.30 13.99 1.90
N THR A 31 -0.36 14.85 2.66
CA THR A 31 -1.63 15.47 2.25
C THR A 31 -1.33 16.57 1.25
N PHE A 32 -1.68 16.33 -0.02
CA PHE A 32 -1.68 17.36 -1.06
C PHE A 32 -2.87 18.31 -0.81
N GLU A 33 -2.66 19.34 0.00
CA GLU A 33 -3.56 20.50 0.08
C GLU A 33 -3.31 21.41 -1.13
N MET A 34 -4.25 21.40 -2.06
CA MET A 34 -4.31 22.44 -3.10
C MET A 34 -4.90 23.70 -2.46
N LEU A 35 -4.02 24.58 -1.98
CA LEU A 35 -4.40 25.92 -1.51
C LEU A 35 -4.84 26.75 -2.74
N THR A 36 -6.14 26.89 -2.95
CA THR A 36 -6.67 27.94 -3.81
C THR A 36 -6.83 29.19 -2.96
N THR A 37 -6.05 30.22 -3.25
CA THR A 37 -6.19 31.55 -2.64
C THR A 37 -7.61 32.07 -2.88
N GLU A 38 -8.39 32.14 -1.80
CA GLU A 38 -9.70 32.79 -1.81
C GLU A 38 -9.51 34.30 -2.00
N THR A 39 -9.86 34.81 -3.18
CA THR A 39 -10.11 36.24 -3.36
C THR A 39 -11.41 36.57 -2.65
N GLY A 40 -11.31 37.22 -1.49
CA GLY A 40 -12.43 37.58 -0.64
C GLY A 40 -13.46 38.47 -1.33
N SER A 41 -14.73 38.17 -1.08
CA SER A 41 -15.84 39.11 -1.23
C SER A 41 -16.51 39.23 0.13
N VAL A 42 -16.27 40.37 0.77
CA VAL A 42 -16.80 40.78 2.07
C VAL A 42 -18.32 40.98 1.98
N HIS A 43 -19.09 40.30 2.81
CA HIS A 43 -20.34 40.83 3.33
C HIS A 43 -20.53 40.46 4.80
N SER A 44 -20.54 41.51 5.60
CA SER A 44 -20.72 41.57 7.04
C SER A 44 -22.10 41.07 7.45
N ASN A 45 -22.21 40.34 8.56
CA ASN A 45 -23.20 40.64 9.59
C ASN A 45 -22.82 40.00 10.92
N GLN A 46 -22.88 40.84 11.96
CA GLN A 46 -22.59 40.55 13.35
C GLN A 46 -23.77 39.84 14.01
N HIS A 47 -23.52 38.71 14.69
CA HIS A 47 -24.20 38.38 15.95
C HIS A 47 -23.39 37.34 16.73
N ASN A 48 -23.28 37.52 18.05
CA ASN A 48 -22.52 36.74 19.02
C ASN A 48 -23.31 36.82 20.36
N PRO A 49 -23.05 36.00 21.39
CA PRO A 49 -22.91 34.53 21.51
C PRO A 49 -23.89 33.95 22.57
N GLU A 50 -23.66 32.67 22.96
CA GLU A 50 -24.02 31.94 24.22
C GLU A 50 -24.75 30.60 23.96
N THR A 51 -24.51 29.42 24.55
CA THR A 51 -23.50 28.83 25.47
C THR A 51 -23.68 27.28 25.46
N THR A 52 -22.61 26.53 25.82
CA THR A 52 -22.54 25.14 26.38
C THR A 52 -22.66 23.85 25.55
N ASN A 53 -21.48 23.23 25.32
CA ASN A 53 -21.00 21.85 25.61
C ASN A 53 -21.98 20.65 25.71
N ASN A 54 -21.77 19.60 24.87
CA ASN A 54 -21.21 18.29 25.27
C ASN A 54 -21.22 17.22 24.14
N SER A 55 -20.08 16.52 24.04
CA SER A 55 -19.80 15.17 23.50
C SER A 55 -20.85 14.44 22.64
N THR A 56 -20.49 14.17 21.38
CA THR A 56 -20.47 12.85 20.68
C THR A 56 -20.19 13.11 19.20
N GLN A 57 -19.14 12.52 18.65
CA GLN A 57 -18.68 12.71 17.25
C GLN A 57 -19.80 12.39 16.24
N PRO A 58 -20.32 13.37 15.48
CA PRO A 58 -21.24 13.10 14.39
C PRO A 58 -20.46 12.98 13.07
N VAL A 59 -20.87 12.01 12.26
CA VAL A 59 -20.67 12.01 10.80
C VAL A 59 -20.90 13.45 10.32
N LYS A 60 -19.90 14.06 9.67
CA LYS A 60 -20.04 15.41 9.08
C LYS A 60 -21.12 15.35 8.00
N GLU A 61 -22.36 15.59 8.40
CA GLU A 61 -23.42 16.05 7.51
C GLU A 61 -22.96 17.40 6.94
N LEU A 62 -22.52 17.35 5.70
CA LEU A 62 -22.14 18.51 4.92
C LEU A 62 -23.41 19.35 4.73
N GLY A 63 -23.44 20.54 5.32
CA GLY A 63 -24.61 21.42 5.35
C GLY A 63 -25.20 21.71 3.97
N PRO A 64 -26.47 22.16 3.92
CA PRO A 64 -27.26 22.30 2.70
C PRO A 64 -26.67 23.27 1.66
N SER A 65 -25.79 24.18 2.06
CA SER A 65 -25.19 25.22 1.20
C SER A 65 -24.12 24.68 0.23
N THR A 66 -23.53 23.52 0.52
CA THR A 66 -22.37 23.06 -0.24
C THR A 66 -22.75 22.15 -1.42
N ARG A 67 -23.99 21.62 -1.45
CA ARG A 67 -24.54 20.52 -2.29
C ARG A 67 -24.65 20.77 -3.81
N GLY A 68 -23.92 21.73 -4.37
CA GLY A 68 -24.02 22.08 -5.80
C GLY A 68 -22.71 22.47 -6.49
N THR A 69 -21.58 22.45 -5.78
CA THR A 69 -20.29 22.80 -6.38
C THR A 69 -19.80 21.71 -7.34
N LEU A 70 -19.09 22.10 -8.41
CA LEU A 70 -18.56 21.14 -9.40
C LEU A 70 -17.65 20.08 -8.75
N LYS A 71 -16.87 20.48 -7.73
CA LYS A 71 -16.04 19.58 -6.92
C LYS A 71 -16.89 18.49 -6.28
N GLN A 72 -18.03 18.83 -5.69
CA GLN A 72 -18.88 17.85 -5.03
C GLN A 72 -19.60 16.94 -6.02
N VAL A 73 -20.06 17.49 -7.13
CA VAL A 73 -20.62 16.69 -8.22
C VAL A 73 -19.59 15.68 -8.71
N ALA A 74 -18.34 16.09 -8.94
CA ALA A 74 -17.25 15.18 -9.31
C ALA A 74 -16.98 14.10 -8.24
N ILE A 75 -16.92 14.47 -6.97
CA ILE A 75 -16.73 13.52 -5.86
C ILE A 75 -17.85 12.47 -5.83
N ARG A 76 -19.11 12.91 -5.97
CA ARG A 76 -20.27 12.00 -5.95
C ARG A 76 -20.28 11.06 -7.16
N ILE A 77 -19.98 11.58 -8.35
CA ILE A 77 -19.83 10.75 -9.56
C ILE A 77 -18.74 9.68 -9.36
N CYS A 78 -17.59 10.06 -8.80
CA CYS A 78 -16.53 9.11 -8.48
C CYS A 78 -16.96 8.05 -7.46
N ALA A 79 -17.69 8.43 -6.41
CA ALA A 79 -18.19 7.49 -5.41
C ALA A 79 -19.17 6.46 -6.01
N LEU A 80 -20.13 6.93 -6.82
CA LEU A 80 -21.09 6.08 -7.54
C LEU A 80 -20.38 5.09 -8.47
N LEU A 81 -19.48 5.59 -9.31
CA LEU A 81 -18.75 4.77 -10.28
C LEU A 81 -17.74 3.82 -9.63
N LYS A 82 -17.14 4.18 -8.49
CA LYS A 82 -16.23 3.29 -7.76
C LYS A 82 -16.92 1.99 -7.33
N ILE A 83 -18.21 2.06 -6.99
CA ILE A 83 -19.02 0.90 -6.60
C ILE A 83 -19.58 0.20 -7.83
N ARG A 84 -20.30 0.92 -8.71
CA ARG A 84 -21.01 0.32 -9.86
C ARG A 84 -20.09 -0.12 -10.99
N LYS A 85 -18.88 0.43 -11.08
CA LYS A 85 -17.88 0.26 -12.15
C LYS A 85 -18.27 0.78 -13.52
N ILE A 86 -19.53 0.59 -13.93
CA ILE A 86 -20.07 1.06 -15.21
C ILE A 86 -21.43 1.69 -14.94
N SER A 87 -21.69 2.86 -15.53
CA SER A 87 -23.00 3.51 -15.50
C SER A 87 -23.18 4.38 -16.74
N THR A 88 -24.36 4.97 -16.95
CA THR A 88 -24.56 5.93 -18.03
C THR A 88 -24.66 7.34 -17.49
N GLN A 89 -24.42 8.32 -18.35
CA GLN A 89 -24.55 9.72 -17.99
C GLN A 89 -25.96 10.07 -17.49
N THR A 90 -27.01 9.49 -18.08
CA THR A 90 -28.39 9.73 -17.65
C THR A 90 -28.63 9.17 -16.26
N ASP A 91 -28.22 7.92 -16.01
CA ASP A 91 -28.40 7.27 -14.71
C ASP A 91 -27.68 8.04 -13.60
N ILE A 92 -26.42 8.44 -13.86
CA ILE A 92 -25.63 9.25 -12.93
C ILE A 92 -26.35 10.57 -12.59
N ALA A 93 -26.95 11.23 -13.59
CA ALA A 93 -27.67 12.47 -13.35
C ALA A 93 -28.94 12.25 -12.53
N ASP A 94 -29.67 11.16 -12.80
CA ASP A 94 -30.92 10.84 -12.10
C ASP A 94 -30.66 10.44 -10.65
N ASP A 95 -29.58 9.69 -10.37
CA ASP A 95 -29.14 9.38 -9.00
C ASP A 95 -28.83 10.67 -8.22
N LEU A 96 -28.09 11.61 -8.82
CA LEU A 96 -27.74 12.86 -8.15
C LEU A 96 -28.95 13.78 -7.96
N ILE A 97 -29.89 13.80 -8.91
CA ILE A 97 -31.16 14.52 -8.75
C ILE A 97 -31.93 13.95 -7.56
N MET A 98 -32.00 12.63 -7.45
CA MET A 98 -32.67 11.95 -6.34
C MET A 98 -31.98 12.23 -5.00
N GLU A 99 -30.65 12.23 -4.96
CA GLU A 99 -29.88 12.55 -3.75
C GLU A 99 -30.02 14.02 -3.32
N CYS A 100 -30.03 14.96 -4.28
CA CYS A 100 -30.03 16.39 -3.98
C CYS A 100 -31.43 16.98 -3.75
N LEU A 101 -32.44 16.52 -4.50
CA LEU A 101 -33.80 17.09 -4.49
C LEU A 101 -34.84 16.14 -3.85
N GLY A 102 -34.47 14.89 -3.58
CA GLY A 102 -35.37 13.87 -3.07
C GLY A 102 -36.43 13.43 -4.10
N PRO A 103 -37.40 12.61 -3.70
CA PRO A 103 -38.50 12.20 -4.58
C PRO A 103 -39.35 13.37 -5.07
N ASN A 104 -39.94 13.23 -6.26
CA ASN A 104 -40.95 14.16 -6.79
C ASN A 104 -42.24 14.03 -5.97
N ASP A 105 -42.71 15.12 -5.36
CA ASP A 105 -44.03 15.18 -4.70
C ASP A 105 -45.08 15.74 -5.68
N PRO A 106 -45.94 14.89 -6.28
CA PRO A 106 -46.88 15.30 -7.30
C PRO A 106 -47.98 16.22 -6.76
N LEU A 107 -48.37 16.08 -5.49
CA LEU A 107 -49.41 16.89 -4.86
C LEU A 107 -48.91 18.32 -4.65
N ARG A 108 -47.65 18.45 -4.24
CA ARG A 108 -46.98 19.74 -4.11
C ARG A 108 -46.65 20.39 -5.45
N ALA A 109 -46.25 19.59 -6.44
CA ALA A 109 -46.02 20.04 -7.80
C ALA A 109 -47.28 20.62 -8.47
N ALA A 110 -48.45 20.01 -8.22
CA ALA A 110 -49.73 20.46 -8.77
C ALA A 110 -50.29 21.69 -8.05
N SER A 111 -50.01 21.85 -6.75
CA SER A 111 -50.50 22.97 -5.93
C SER A 111 -49.59 24.19 -5.92
N ASP A 112 -48.28 24.01 -6.12
CA ASP A 112 -47.28 25.09 -6.08
C ASP A 112 -46.44 25.13 -7.36
N SER A 113 -46.82 26.01 -8.28
CA SER A 113 -46.08 26.25 -9.53
C SER A 113 -44.64 26.73 -9.30
N LYS A 114 -44.36 27.45 -8.20
CA LYS A 114 -43.00 27.91 -7.89
C LYS A 114 -42.13 26.74 -7.46
N TYR A 115 -42.66 25.81 -6.67
CA TYR A 115 -41.97 24.58 -6.30
C TYR A 115 -41.56 23.78 -7.55
N GLN A 116 -42.50 23.54 -8.46
CA GLN A 116 -42.22 22.80 -9.70
C GLN A 116 -41.15 23.51 -10.55
N LYS A 117 -41.29 24.81 -10.76
CA LYS A 117 -40.32 25.60 -11.55
C LYS A 117 -38.92 25.59 -10.94
N ASN A 118 -38.81 25.70 -9.60
CA ASN A 118 -37.53 25.65 -8.91
C ASN A 118 -36.88 24.28 -9.02
N ARG A 119 -37.69 23.22 -8.96
CA ARG A 119 -37.21 21.86 -9.14
C ARG A 119 -36.69 21.62 -10.57
N ASP A 120 -37.47 21.96 -11.59
CA ASP A 120 -37.08 21.81 -12.99
C ASP A 120 -35.77 22.57 -13.31
N SER A 121 -35.60 23.76 -12.73
CA SER A 121 -34.37 24.55 -12.84
C SER A 121 -33.18 23.84 -12.18
N SER A 122 -33.40 23.28 -10.99
CA SER A 122 -32.38 22.56 -10.23
C SER A 122 -31.96 21.27 -10.94
N GLU A 123 -32.90 20.51 -11.50
CA GLU A 123 -32.61 19.32 -12.29
C GLU A 123 -31.77 19.64 -13.54
N LYS A 124 -32.12 20.71 -14.28
CA LYS A 124 -31.33 21.18 -15.43
C LYS A 124 -29.92 21.58 -15.02
N SER A 125 -29.78 22.27 -13.88
CA SER A 125 -28.48 22.66 -13.34
C SER A 125 -27.62 21.44 -12.97
N ILE A 126 -28.18 20.46 -12.27
CA ILE A 126 -27.47 19.21 -11.90
C ILE A 126 -27.04 18.46 -13.16
N ARG A 127 -27.94 18.27 -14.13
CA ARG A 127 -27.59 17.64 -15.42
C ARG A 127 -26.43 18.35 -16.09
N ARG A 128 -26.44 19.70 -16.13
CA ARG A 128 -25.34 20.49 -16.71
C ARG A 128 -24.01 20.23 -16.00
N ARG A 129 -24.00 20.16 -14.67
CA ARG A 129 -22.80 19.93 -13.86
C ARG A 129 -22.25 18.52 -14.00
N VAL A 130 -23.10 17.53 -14.22
CA VAL A 130 -22.68 16.16 -14.53
C VAL A 130 -21.86 16.13 -15.82
N TYR A 131 -22.26 16.86 -16.87
CA TYR A 131 -21.43 16.98 -18.09
C TYR A 131 -20.06 17.60 -17.80
N ASP A 132 -20.02 18.70 -17.05
CA ASP A 132 -18.76 19.38 -16.70
C ASP A 132 -17.81 18.44 -15.95
N ALA A 133 -18.33 17.77 -14.92
CA ALA A 133 -17.55 16.88 -14.08
C ALA A 133 -17.06 15.66 -14.86
N ILE A 134 -17.91 15.03 -15.66
CA ILE A 134 -17.52 13.89 -16.51
C ILE A 134 -16.40 14.29 -17.46
N ASN A 135 -16.50 15.43 -18.14
CA ASN A 135 -15.48 15.86 -19.09
C ASN A 135 -14.12 16.09 -18.42
N VAL A 136 -14.10 16.74 -17.24
CA VAL A 136 -12.86 16.92 -16.48
C VAL A 136 -12.31 15.56 -16.02
N LEU A 137 -13.15 14.65 -15.55
CA LEU A 137 -12.74 13.32 -15.09
C LEU A 137 -12.22 12.43 -16.24
N ILE A 138 -12.76 12.58 -17.45
CA ILE A 138 -12.27 11.92 -18.67
C ILE A 138 -10.89 12.48 -19.05
N SER A 139 -10.74 13.81 -19.07
CA SER A 139 -9.45 14.46 -19.33
C SER A 139 -8.40 14.05 -18.30
N ALA A 140 -8.81 13.92 -17.04
CA ALA A 140 -7.99 13.41 -15.96
C ALA A 140 -7.83 11.88 -15.97
N LYS A 141 -8.35 11.14 -16.96
CA LYS A 141 -8.21 9.67 -17.07
C LYS A 141 -8.63 8.87 -15.83
N ILE A 142 -9.52 9.43 -15.01
CA ILE A 142 -10.11 8.76 -13.84
C ILE A 142 -11.27 7.87 -14.28
N ILE A 143 -11.96 8.27 -15.34
CA ILE A 143 -13.07 7.55 -15.96
C ILE A 143 -12.88 7.54 -17.47
N ASP A 144 -13.43 6.52 -18.13
CA ASP A 144 -13.50 6.44 -19.58
C ASP A 144 -14.95 6.54 -20.07
N LYS A 145 -15.12 7.03 -21.29
CA LYS A 145 -16.41 7.04 -21.98
C LYS A 145 -16.36 6.13 -23.20
N SER A 146 -17.23 5.12 -23.23
CA SER A 146 -17.43 4.25 -24.38
C SER A 146 -18.91 4.26 -24.75
N ASN A 147 -19.24 4.85 -25.90
CA ASN A 147 -20.62 5.12 -26.31
C ASN A 147 -21.39 5.87 -25.21
N LYS A 148 -22.43 5.25 -24.64
CA LYS A 148 -23.25 5.77 -23.53
C LYS A 148 -22.70 5.40 -22.15
N ASN A 149 -21.73 4.49 -22.09
CA ASN A 149 -21.18 3.96 -20.86
C ASN A 149 -20.04 4.85 -20.35
N ILE A 150 -20.07 5.11 -19.05
CA ILE A 150 -19.03 5.75 -18.25
C ILE A 150 -18.42 4.67 -17.36
N ILE A 151 -17.13 4.43 -17.52
CA ILE A 151 -16.42 3.31 -16.91
C ILE A 151 -15.42 3.86 -15.89
N TRP A 152 -15.44 3.30 -14.68
CA TRP A 152 -14.49 3.63 -13.62
C TRP A 152 -13.10 3.06 -13.92
N ARG A 153 -12.08 3.93 -13.99
CA ARG A 153 -10.66 3.53 -14.09
C ARG A 153 -9.91 3.74 -12.78
N GLY A 154 -10.25 4.80 -12.03
CA GLY A 154 -9.62 5.15 -10.76
C GLY A 154 -8.29 5.90 -10.92
N VAL A 155 -7.78 6.41 -9.80
CA VAL A 155 -6.65 7.37 -9.76
C VAL A 155 -5.30 6.71 -10.08
N SER A 156 -5.15 5.40 -9.94
CA SER A 156 -3.90 4.69 -10.29
C SER A 156 -3.56 4.75 -11.78
N SER A 157 -4.58 4.91 -12.65
CA SER A 157 -4.38 5.08 -14.09
C SER A 157 -3.76 6.43 -14.44
N ILE A 158 -3.98 7.46 -13.61
CA ILE A 158 -3.34 8.78 -13.75
C ILE A 158 -1.83 8.68 -13.57
N ASN A 159 -1.36 7.98 -12.53
CA ASN A 159 0.08 7.85 -12.27
C ASN A 159 0.79 7.14 -13.43
N HIS A 160 0.11 6.22 -14.11
CA HIS A 160 0.65 5.53 -15.29
C HIS A 160 0.61 6.43 -16.56
N ILE A 161 -0.47 7.19 -16.77
CA ILE A 161 -0.65 8.01 -17.98
C ILE A 161 0.09 9.35 -17.90
N LEU A 162 0.17 9.99 -16.73
CA LEU A 162 1.03 11.15 -16.51
C LEU A 162 2.51 10.81 -16.76
N CYS A 163 2.91 9.53 -16.61
CA CYS A 163 4.24 9.06 -16.97
C CYS A 163 4.39 8.69 -18.46
N SER A 164 3.30 8.59 -19.22
CA SER A 164 3.30 8.00 -20.58
C SER A 164 3.20 9.05 -21.69
N ASP A 165 2.41 10.11 -21.52
CA ASP A 165 2.03 10.91 -22.69
C ASP A 165 2.78 12.24 -22.85
N ASN A 166 3.52 12.73 -21.83
CA ASN A 166 4.36 13.94 -21.92
C ASN A 166 5.54 13.97 -20.94
N VAL A 167 6.05 12.82 -20.50
CA VAL A 167 7.32 12.79 -19.75
C VAL A 167 8.43 12.58 -20.78
N PRO A 168 9.43 13.48 -20.87
CA PRO A 168 10.63 13.17 -21.66
C PRO A 168 11.12 11.83 -21.14
N ASN A 169 11.29 10.87 -22.05
CA ASN A 169 11.78 9.51 -21.82
C ASN A 169 12.50 9.47 -20.48
N CYS A 170 11.90 8.89 -19.43
CA CYS A 170 12.47 9.02 -18.10
C CYS A 170 13.86 8.38 -18.17
N ASP A 171 14.91 9.19 -18.28
CA ASP A 171 16.28 8.71 -18.54
C ASP A 171 16.74 7.77 -17.42
N ASN A 172 16.06 7.86 -16.26
CA ASN A 172 16.25 7.02 -15.09
C ASN A 172 15.37 5.77 -15.06
N LEU A 173 14.46 5.52 -16.02
CA LEU A 173 13.62 4.32 -16.05
C LEU A 173 14.44 3.02 -16.06
N PRO A 174 15.52 2.89 -16.86
CA PRO A 174 16.41 1.73 -16.78
C PRO A 174 17.06 1.59 -15.40
N LEU A 175 17.48 2.70 -14.79
CA LEU A 175 18.08 2.72 -13.46
C LEU A 175 17.06 2.31 -12.38
N ILE A 176 15.83 2.80 -12.46
CA ILE A 176 14.72 2.43 -11.56
C ILE A 176 14.41 0.94 -11.70
N GLN A 177 14.34 0.41 -12.92
CA GLN A 177 14.14 -1.02 -13.16
C GLN A 177 15.28 -1.86 -12.60
N GLN A 178 16.53 -1.42 -12.78
CA GLN A 178 17.69 -2.07 -12.19
C GLN A 178 17.63 -2.06 -10.66
N ASN A 179 17.29 -0.92 -10.05
CA ASN A 179 17.14 -0.80 -8.60
C ASN A 179 16.02 -1.72 -8.07
N ILE A 180 14.90 -1.81 -8.77
CA ILE A 180 13.82 -2.75 -8.41
C ILE A 180 14.32 -4.19 -8.48
N ARG A 181 15.03 -4.57 -9.55
CA ARG A 181 15.60 -5.92 -9.68
C ARG A 181 16.59 -6.24 -8.57
N GLN A 182 17.47 -5.30 -8.23
CA GLN A 182 18.43 -5.46 -7.14
C GLN A 182 17.73 -5.63 -5.79
N LYS A 183 16.75 -4.78 -5.48
CA LYS A 183 15.97 -4.88 -4.23
C LYS A 183 15.16 -6.18 -4.15
N LEU A 184 14.62 -6.66 -5.27
CA LEU A 184 13.93 -7.95 -5.31
C LEU A 184 14.88 -9.11 -5.03
N ALA A 185 16.06 -9.12 -5.65
CA ALA A 185 17.08 -10.15 -5.39
C ALA A 185 17.57 -10.12 -3.94
N GLU A 186 17.76 -8.92 -3.37
CA GLU A 186 18.12 -8.73 -1.96
C GLU A 186 17.00 -9.24 -1.04
N TYR A 187 15.75 -8.91 -1.33
CA TYR A 187 14.59 -9.39 -0.59
C TYR A 187 14.48 -10.93 -0.63
N GLU A 188 14.63 -11.54 -1.80
CA GLU A 188 14.63 -13.01 -1.93
C GLU A 188 15.76 -13.64 -1.12
N ARG A 189 16.96 -13.05 -1.17
CA ARG A 189 18.11 -13.47 -0.37
C ARG A 189 17.80 -13.42 1.13
N LEU A 190 17.25 -12.30 1.63
CA LEU A 190 16.90 -12.12 3.04
C LEU A 190 15.77 -13.06 3.48
N ASN A 191 14.74 -13.22 2.65
CA ASN A 191 13.63 -14.11 2.94
C ASN A 191 14.10 -15.58 3.05
N TYR A 192 14.98 -16.02 2.15
CA TYR A 192 15.57 -17.36 2.22
C TYR A 192 16.40 -17.56 3.49
N LEU A 193 17.21 -16.56 3.88
CA LEU A 193 17.96 -16.58 5.13
C LEU A 193 17.04 -16.68 6.36
N TYR A 194 15.96 -15.89 6.38
CA TYR A 194 14.97 -15.91 7.46
C TYR A 194 14.34 -17.31 7.63
N GLN A 195 13.91 -17.94 6.55
CA GLN A 195 13.33 -19.29 6.58
C GLN A 195 14.34 -20.35 7.07
N SER A 196 15.60 -20.25 6.63
CA SER A 196 16.67 -21.12 7.10
C SER A 196 16.96 -20.94 8.59
N LEU A 197 16.99 -19.70 9.09
CA LEU A 197 17.14 -19.42 10.52
C LEU A 197 15.97 -19.99 11.33
N GLN A 198 14.72 -19.82 10.88
CA GLN A 198 13.56 -20.42 11.55
C GLN A 198 13.68 -21.95 11.65
N THR A 199 14.09 -22.61 10.55
CA THR A 199 14.32 -24.06 10.52
C THR A 199 15.33 -24.48 11.59
N ILE A 200 16.46 -23.76 11.70
CA ILE A 200 17.52 -24.06 12.66
C ILE A 200 17.05 -23.80 14.09
N ILE A 201 16.35 -22.69 14.35
CA ILE A 201 15.82 -22.36 15.68
C ILE A 201 14.86 -23.45 16.15
N GLU A 202 13.93 -23.87 15.30
CA GLU A 202 12.96 -24.92 15.61
C GLU A 202 13.67 -26.24 15.90
N HIS A 203 14.62 -26.65 15.04
CA HIS A 203 15.41 -27.86 15.26
C HIS A 203 16.19 -27.84 16.58
N ASN A 204 16.87 -26.73 16.87
CA ASN A 204 17.62 -26.56 18.11
C ASN A 204 16.70 -26.55 19.35
N SER A 205 15.48 -26.02 19.22
CA SER A 205 14.49 -26.01 20.31
C SER A 205 14.00 -27.42 20.67
N SER A 206 13.93 -28.32 19.69
CA SER A 206 13.56 -29.73 19.87
C SER A 206 14.74 -30.58 20.37
N ASN A 207 15.97 -30.23 20.02
CA ASN A 207 17.20 -30.96 20.35
C ASN A 207 18.02 -30.29 21.47
N LYS A 208 17.39 -30.03 22.63
CA LYS A 208 18.04 -29.38 23.78
C LYS A 208 19.15 -30.19 24.47
N ALA A 209 19.33 -31.47 24.09
CA ALA A 209 20.25 -32.39 24.75
C ALA A 209 21.76 -32.15 24.44
N ILE A 210 22.09 -31.23 23.52
CA ILE A 210 23.48 -30.97 23.14
C ILE A 210 24.15 -30.06 24.19
N SER A 211 25.33 -30.49 24.69
CA SER A 211 26.15 -29.72 25.63
C SER A 211 26.59 -28.38 25.04
N ASN A 212 26.78 -27.36 25.88
CA ASN A 212 27.13 -26.01 25.40
C ASN A 212 28.50 -25.95 24.71
N ASP A 213 29.43 -26.84 25.05
CA ASP A 213 30.79 -26.89 24.47
C ASP A 213 30.82 -27.30 22.99
N GLN A 214 29.72 -27.85 22.47
CA GLN A 214 29.58 -28.27 21.07
C GLN A 214 28.77 -27.28 20.23
N LYS A 215 28.41 -26.11 20.79
CA LYS A 215 27.57 -25.11 20.10
C LYS A 215 28.45 -23.99 19.54
N SER A 216 28.25 -23.67 18.27
CA SER A 216 28.79 -22.45 17.67
C SER A 216 27.71 -21.37 17.66
N SER A 217 28.03 -20.17 18.17
CA SER A 217 27.14 -19.02 18.11
C SER A 217 27.27 -18.31 16.76
N LEU A 218 26.14 -17.77 16.28
CA LEU A 218 26.13 -16.80 15.19
C LEU A 218 26.46 -15.39 15.74
N PRO A 219 27.03 -14.48 14.92
CA PRO A 219 27.49 -14.67 13.55
C PRO A 219 28.82 -15.45 13.45
N CYS A 220 28.95 -16.36 12.48
CA CYS A 220 30.19 -17.08 12.21
C CYS A 220 30.37 -17.38 10.71
N CYS A 221 31.60 -17.65 10.29
CA CYS A 221 31.97 -18.12 8.95
C CYS A 221 32.93 -19.30 9.09
N LEU A 222 33.11 -20.07 8.01
CA LEU A 222 34.04 -21.20 7.98
C LEU A 222 35.10 -21.01 6.92
N VAL A 223 36.32 -21.42 7.28
CA VAL A 223 37.48 -21.51 6.40
C VAL A 223 37.88 -22.99 6.38
N ILE A 224 37.76 -23.64 5.23
CA ILE A 224 37.93 -25.09 5.11
C ILE A 224 39.12 -25.38 4.20
N ALA A 225 40.16 -26.00 4.75
CA ALA A 225 41.25 -26.52 3.94
C ALA A 225 40.82 -27.84 3.28
N ASN A 226 40.93 -27.94 1.95
CA ASN A 226 40.41 -29.06 1.19
C ASN A 226 41.37 -30.27 1.11
N SER A 227 42.32 -30.36 2.04
CA SER A 227 43.23 -31.50 2.17
C SER A 227 43.52 -31.81 3.63
N LYS A 228 43.58 -33.10 3.96
CA LYS A 228 43.88 -33.58 5.31
C LYS A 228 45.32 -33.29 5.74
N ASP A 229 46.24 -33.18 4.77
CA ASP A 229 47.67 -32.91 5.00
C ASP A 229 48.00 -31.40 4.95
N SER A 230 46.97 -30.55 5.07
CA SER A 230 47.15 -29.11 5.01
C SER A 230 47.76 -28.57 6.30
N ASN A 231 48.85 -27.81 6.17
CA ASN A 231 49.41 -27.02 7.25
C ASN A 231 48.72 -25.67 7.29
N ILE A 232 48.01 -25.40 8.39
CA ILE A 232 47.29 -24.14 8.61
C ILE A 232 48.02 -23.35 9.69
N SER A 233 48.47 -22.15 9.35
CA SER A 233 49.04 -21.18 10.28
C SER A 233 48.09 -19.99 10.41
N CYS A 234 47.67 -19.69 11.65
CA CYS A 234 46.83 -18.53 11.95
C CYS A 234 47.63 -17.51 12.77
N ILE A 235 47.72 -16.29 12.25
CA ILE A 235 48.38 -15.17 12.91
C ILE A 235 47.32 -14.12 13.26
N TYR A 236 47.14 -13.89 14.56
CA TYR A 236 46.27 -12.84 15.06
C TYR A 236 47.06 -11.53 15.18
N ARG A 237 46.48 -10.44 14.68
CA ARG A 237 47.01 -9.08 14.84
C ARG A 237 45.97 -8.18 15.48
N ASN A 238 46.40 -7.01 15.94
CA ASN A 238 45.53 -5.94 16.44
C ASN A 238 44.50 -6.43 17.46
N ASN A 239 44.96 -7.06 18.55
CA ASN A 239 44.08 -7.59 19.60
C ASN A 239 42.98 -8.53 19.07
N LYS A 240 43.33 -9.35 18.06
CA LYS A 240 42.45 -10.32 17.38
C LYS A 240 41.37 -9.70 16.47
N SER A 241 41.47 -8.41 16.13
CA SER A 241 40.60 -7.82 15.11
C SER A 241 40.99 -8.25 13.69
N GLU A 242 42.21 -8.73 13.51
CA GLU A 242 42.73 -9.21 12.22
C GLU A 242 43.28 -10.61 12.36
N VAL A 243 42.96 -11.46 11.39
CA VAL A 243 43.45 -12.83 11.31
C VAL A 243 44.04 -13.05 9.92
N ALA A 244 45.32 -13.41 9.87
CA ALA A 244 45.97 -13.88 8.65
C ALA A 244 46.07 -15.41 8.71
N ILE A 245 45.45 -16.07 7.73
CA ILE A 245 45.44 -17.53 7.61
C ILE A 245 46.34 -17.90 6.45
N GLN A 246 47.39 -18.65 6.72
CA GLN A 246 48.28 -19.20 5.70
C GLN A 246 48.05 -20.71 5.62
N VAL A 247 47.68 -21.18 4.44
CA VAL A 247 47.45 -22.60 4.16
C VAL A 247 48.27 -22.99 2.95
N ASN A 248 48.87 -24.18 2.98
CA ASN A 248 49.63 -24.76 1.86
C ASN A 248 48.75 -25.48 0.82
N SER A 249 47.43 -25.32 0.89
CA SER A 249 46.44 -25.96 0.03
C SER A 249 45.33 -24.97 -0.34
N ILE A 250 44.40 -25.43 -1.21
CA ILE A 250 43.22 -24.65 -1.59
C ILE A 250 42.25 -24.62 -0.41
N VAL A 251 41.65 -23.45 -0.20
CA VAL A 251 40.76 -23.17 0.92
C VAL A 251 39.41 -22.69 0.39
N ASP A 252 38.34 -23.23 0.95
CA ASP A 252 36.98 -22.76 0.75
C ASP A 252 36.58 -21.81 1.88
N PHE A 253 36.03 -20.65 1.51
CA PHE A 253 35.45 -19.71 2.45
C PHE A 253 33.93 -19.78 2.36
N ILE A 254 33.29 -20.16 3.47
CA ILE A 254 31.84 -20.19 3.57
C ILE A 254 31.41 -19.06 4.49
N ASP A 255 30.75 -18.06 3.91
CA ASP A 255 30.20 -16.94 4.67
C ASP A 255 29.02 -17.39 5.54
N GLN A 256 28.57 -16.50 6.43
CA GLN A 256 27.46 -16.80 7.32
C GLN A 256 26.16 -17.13 6.56
N TYR A 257 25.90 -16.44 5.45
CA TYR A 257 24.67 -16.63 4.68
C TYR A 257 24.62 -18.04 4.10
N GLU A 258 25.69 -18.48 3.45
CA GLU A 258 25.80 -19.80 2.85
C GLU A 258 25.81 -20.88 3.92
N LEU A 259 26.54 -20.68 5.02
CA LEU A 259 26.61 -21.61 6.14
C LEU A 259 25.21 -21.92 6.70
N ILE A 260 24.45 -20.89 7.05
CA ILE A 260 23.10 -21.02 7.61
C ILE A 260 22.19 -21.76 6.63
N ASN A 261 22.25 -21.42 5.35
CA ASN A 261 21.39 -22.03 4.35
C ASN A 261 21.74 -23.50 4.08
N ARG A 262 23.04 -23.85 4.06
CA ARG A 262 23.50 -25.23 3.91
C ARG A 262 23.07 -26.09 5.11
N VAL A 263 23.23 -25.58 6.33
CA VAL A 263 22.80 -26.29 7.55
C VAL A 263 21.28 -26.51 7.55
N ALA A 264 20.51 -25.47 7.25
CA ALA A 264 19.05 -25.60 7.20
C ALA A 264 18.59 -26.57 6.10
N ALA A 265 19.26 -26.60 4.94
CA ALA A 265 18.99 -27.57 3.89
C ALA A 265 19.25 -29.00 4.36
N CYS A 266 20.39 -29.25 5.02
CA CYS A 266 20.69 -30.55 5.61
C CYS A 266 19.63 -31.00 6.62
N ILE A 267 19.16 -30.10 7.50
CA ILE A 267 18.09 -30.39 8.45
C ILE A 267 16.79 -30.78 7.73
N ARG A 268 16.40 -30.04 6.68
CA ARG A 268 15.19 -30.36 5.91
C ARG A 268 15.26 -31.71 5.20
N MET A 269 16.45 -32.11 4.73
CA MET A 269 16.63 -33.41 4.07
C MET A 269 16.57 -34.57 5.05
N THR A 270 17.11 -34.42 6.26
CA THR A 270 17.06 -35.48 7.28
C THR A 270 15.67 -35.67 7.85
N THR A 271 14.88 -34.59 8.03
CA THR A 271 13.48 -34.71 8.46
C THR A 271 12.59 -35.39 7.42
N ALA A 272 12.75 -35.05 6.14
CA ALA A 272 11.99 -35.68 5.05
C ALA A 272 12.29 -37.17 4.86
N SER A 273 13.53 -37.58 5.10
CA SER A 273 13.94 -39.00 5.01
C SER A 273 13.30 -39.85 6.12
N ASN A 274 13.10 -39.28 7.31
CA ASN A 274 12.48 -39.98 8.43
C ASN A 274 10.96 -40.12 8.28
N SER A 275 10.28 -39.23 7.54
CA SER A 275 8.84 -39.34 7.28
C SER A 275 8.45 -40.42 6.27
N HIS A 276 9.41 -40.99 5.52
CA HIS A 276 9.18 -42.09 4.57
C HIS A 276 9.46 -43.49 5.15
N LEU A 277 9.91 -43.58 6.40
CA LEU A 277 10.24 -44.82 7.09
C LEU A 277 9.22 -45.21 8.19
N VAL A 278 8.07 -44.54 8.23
CA VAL A 278 6.95 -44.81 9.15
C VAL A 278 5.74 -45.29 8.37
#